data_AF-A0AAJ4PD57-F1
#
_entry.id   AF-A0AAJ4PD57-F1
#
_cell.length_a   1.000
_cell.length_b   1.000
_cell.length_c   1.000
_cell.angle_alpha   90.00
_cell.angle_beta   90.00
_cell.angle_gamma   90.00
#
_symmetry.space_group_name_H-M   'P 1'
#
loop_
_entity.id
_entity.type
_entity.pdbx_description
1 polymer ?
#
loop_
_entity_poly.entity_id
_entity_poly.type
_entity_poly.pdbx_seq_one_letter_code
_entity_poly.pdbx_strand_id
1 'polypeptide(L)'
;MIIAVEGHLLNNETVDNGTREIEEEMGLQVGFESLSFLCTLPEEMTSGDMIDREFINIYTLEVSEEDVNSIQHDIEVEYLLKINLEDFYNFCINNAENCKGYTVISEKEITFTKSDFLPYSNAYFMCIGALLYYRK
;
A
#
# COMPACT_ATOMS: atom_id res chain seq x y z
N MET A 1 -10.26 3.49 2.97
CA MET A 1 -8.96 4.08 2.55
C MET A 1 -7.95 2.96 2.56
N ILE A 2 -7.03 2.89 1.59
CA ILE A 2 -6.00 1.84 1.57
C ILE A 2 -4.77 2.45 2.24
N ILE A 3 -4.24 1.77 3.26
CA ILE A 3 -2.98 2.11 3.91
C ILE A 3 -1.95 1.13 3.37
N ALA A 4 -0.85 1.63 2.81
CA ALA A 4 0.30 0.84 2.41
C ALA A 4 1.37 1.02 3.49
N VAL A 5 1.73 -0.07 4.14
CA VAL A 5 2.81 -0.21 5.12
C VAL A 5 3.65 -1.38 4.64
N GLU A 6 4.95 -1.17 4.45
CA GLU A 6 5.87 -2.16 3.91
C GLU A 6 7.01 -2.36 4.89
N GLY A 7 7.07 -3.54 5.52
CA GLY A 7 8.15 -3.92 6.43
C GLY A 7 8.57 -5.36 6.21
N HIS A 8 9.83 -5.66 6.50
CA HIS A 8 10.35 -7.03 6.41
C HIS A 8 10.07 -7.80 7.70
N LEU A 9 9.54 -9.02 7.56
CA LEU A 9 9.48 -9.95 8.68
C LEU A 9 10.89 -10.34 9.10
N LEU A 10 11.19 -10.24 10.39
CA LEU A 10 12.38 -10.82 10.98
C LEU A 10 12.33 -12.35 10.89
N ASN A 11 13.48 -13.02 10.99
CA ASN A 11 13.56 -14.48 10.86
C ASN A 11 12.78 -15.27 11.92
N ASN A 12 12.38 -14.61 13.01
CA ASN A 12 11.61 -15.12 14.12
C ASN A 12 10.17 -14.59 14.13
N GLU A 13 9.77 -13.87 13.09
CA GLU A 13 8.43 -13.31 12.94
C GLU A 13 7.57 -14.14 12.00
N THR A 14 6.30 -14.22 12.36
CA THR A 14 5.21 -14.72 11.51
C THR A 14 4.49 -13.53 10.88
N VAL A 15 3.69 -13.76 9.83
CA VAL A 15 3.05 -12.67 9.06
C VAL A 15 2.11 -11.82 9.94
N ASP A 16 1.53 -12.41 10.96
CA ASP A 16 0.73 -11.73 11.99
C ASP A 16 1.55 -10.75 12.83
N ASN A 17 2.82 -11.03 13.12
CA ASN A 17 3.69 -10.08 13.82
C ASN A 17 3.97 -8.82 13.00
N GLY A 18 3.81 -8.88 11.68
CA GLY A 18 3.95 -7.73 10.79
C GLY A 18 2.94 -6.61 11.05
N THR A 19 1.85 -6.87 11.80
CA THR A 19 0.92 -5.79 12.18
C THR A 19 1.57 -4.75 13.10
N ARG A 20 2.72 -5.06 13.73
CA ARG A 20 3.48 -4.08 14.51
C ARG A 20 3.94 -2.90 13.64
N GLU A 21 4.27 -3.13 12.37
CA GLU A 21 4.71 -2.06 11.46
C GLU A 21 3.60 -1.03 11.25
N ILE A 22 2.33 -1.45 11.27
CA ILE A 22 1.18 -0.54 11.18
C ILE A 22 1.11 0.37 12.41
N GLU A 23 1.45 -0.13 13.59
CA GLU A 23 1.53 0.68 14.81
C GLU A 23 2.76 1.60 14.80
N GLU A 24 3.92 1.09 14.35
CA GLU A 24 5.17 1.84 14.29
C GLU A 24 5.10 2.99 13.26
N GLU A 25 4.64 2.72 12.04
CA GLU A 25 4.61 3.68 10.93
C GLU A 25 3.38 4.58 10.93
N MET A 26 2.23 4.12 11.45
CA MET A 26 0.93 4.83 11.34
C MET A 26 0.29 5.12 12.70
N GLY A 27 0.83 4.61 13.81
CA GLY A 27 0.25 4.79 15.15
C GLY A 27 -1.09 4.07 15.34
N LEU A 28 -1.47 3.16 14.43
CA LEU A 28 -2.72 2.43 14.48
C LEU A 28 -2.53 1.02 15.05
N GLN A 29 -3.17 0.75 16.19
CA GLN A 29 -3.21 -0.60 16.75
C GLN A 29 -4.25 -1.45 16.02
N VAL A 30 -3.77 -2.35 15.16
CA VAL A 30 -4.60 -3.19 14.30
C VAL A 30 -4.31 -4.67 14.60
N GLY A 31 -5.34 -5.41 14.99
CA GLY A 31 -5.23 -6.87 15.14
C GLY A 31 -5.20 -7.56 13.79
N PHE A 32 -4.37 -8.60 13.63
CA PHE A 32 -4.24 -9.34 12.36
C PHE A 32 -5.58 -9.89 11.84
N GLU A 33 -6.50 -10.24 12.73
CA GLU A 33 -7.84 -10.72 12.41
C GLU A 33 -8.73 -9.69 11.69
N SER A 34 -8.38 -8.40 11.77
CA SER A 34 -9.06 -7.33 11.05
C SER A 34 -8.51 -7.13 9.62
N LEU A 35 -7.34 -7.71 9.33
CA LEU A 35 -6.75 -7.64 8.01
C LEU A 35 -7.39 -8.66 7.07
N SER A 36 -7.81 -8.17 5.90
CA SER A 36 -8.31 -9.01 4.82
C SER A 36 -7.19 -9.33 3.85
N PHE A 37 -6.77 -10.60 3.81
CA PHE A 37 -5.79 -11.05 2.81
C PHE A 37 -6.32 -10.80 1.38
N LEU A 38 -5.47 -10.22 0.54
CA LEU A 38 -5.76 -9.89 -0.85
C LEU A 38 -5.11 -10.90 -1.80
N CYS A 39 -3.78 -11.01 -1.76
CA CYS A 39 -3.00 -11.95 -2.56
C CYS A 39 -1.54 -12.00 -2.08
N THR A 40 -0.77 -12.94 -2.63
CA THR A 40 0.69 -12.95 -2.57
C THR A 40 1.24 -12.79 -3.97
N LEU A 41 2.17 -11.86 -4.19
CA LEU A 41 2.77 -11.60 -5.51
C LEU A 41 4.30 -11.73 -5.42
N PRO A 42 4.93 -12.48 -6.34
CA PRO A 42 6.38 -12.49 -6.45
C PRO A 42 6.87 -11.24 -7.18
N GLU A 43 7.87 -10.57 -6.64
CA GLU A 43 8.58 -9.47 -7.30
C GLU A 43 10.09 -9.69 -7.26
N GLU A 44 10.78 -9.20 -8.29
CA GLU A 44 12.24 -9.19 -8.37
C GLU A 44 12.70 -7.79 -8.76
N MET A 45 13.60 -7.21 -7.97
CA MET A 45 14.21 -5.92 -8.26
C MET A 45 15.73 -6.08 -8.32
N THR A 46 16.37 -5.39 -9.27
CA THR A 46 17.83 -5.33 -9.35
C THR A 46 18.30 -3.90 -9.17
N SER A 47 19.14 -3.67 -8.17
CA SER A 47 19.75 -2.38 -7.88
C SER A 47 21.26 -2.52 -7.82
N GLY A 48 21.93 -2.14 -8.91
CA GLY A 48 23.37 -2.37 -9.09
C GLY A 48 23.71 -3.86 -9.03
N ASP A 49 24.54 -4.25 -8.06
CA ASP A 49 24.96 -5.64 -7.83
C ASP A 49 24.03 -6.40 -6.87
N MET A 50 22.97 -5.76 -6.36
CA MET A 50 22.00 -6.37 -5.46
C MET A 50 20.77 -6.85 -6.23
N ILE A 51 20.35 -8.08 -5.95
CA ILE A 51 19.09 -8.66 -6.43
C ILE A 51 18.22 -8.87 -5.22
N ASP A 52 17.05 -8.27 -5.25
CA ASP A 52 15.99 -8.47 -4.28
C ASP A 52 14.89 -9.35 -4.89
N ARG A 53 14.40 -10.32 -4.10
CA ARG A 53 13.44 -11.34 -4.53
C ARG A 53 12.47 -11.62 -3.40
N GLU A 54 11.26 -11.16 -3.57
CA GLU A 54 10.28 -11.16 -2.50
C GLU A 54 8.96 -11.81 -2.91
N PHE A 55 8.33 -12.47 -1.95
CA PHE A 55 6.91 -12.80 -2.02
C PHE A 55 6.16 -11.81 -1.14
N ILE A 56 5.54 -10.82 -1.76
CA ILE A 56 4.86 -9.73 -1.07
C ILE A 56 3.46 -10.22 -0.69
N ASN A 57 3.17 -10.33 0.60
CA ASN A 57 1.84 -10.66 1.11
C ASN A 57 1.04 -9.39 1.30
N ILE A 58 -0.06 -9.26 0.58
CA ILE A 58 -0.82 -8.01 0.52
C ILE A 58 -2.14 -8.20 1.26
N TYR A 59 -2.38 -7.29 2.20
CA TYR A 59 -3.57 -7.25 3.03
C TYR A 59 -4.26 -5.89 2.86
N THR A 60 -5.57 -5.86 3.12
CA THR A 60 -6.36 -4.63 3.15
C THR A 60 -7.03 -4.49 4.49
N LEU A 61 -7.06 -3.26 5.00
CA LEU A 61 -7.80 -2.87 6.20
C LEU A 61 -8.93 -1.91 5.80
N GLU A 62 -10.14 -2.19 6.27
CA GLU A 62 -11.21 -1.21 6.23
C GLU A 62 -11.07 -0.28 7.44
N VAL A 63 -11.06 1.03 7.18
CA VAL A 63 -10.88 2.07 8.21
C VAL A 63 -12.02 3.06 8.15
N SER A 64 -12.46 3.51 9.33
CA SER A 64 -13.42 4.59 9.50
C SER A 64 -12.75 5.96 9.36
N GLU A 65 -13.54 7.03 9.27
CA GLU A 65 -13.00 8.40 9.31
C GLU A 65 -12.32 8.72 10.64
N GLU A 66 -12.77 8.12 11.75
CA GLU A 66 -12.13 8.30 13.06
C GLU A 66 -10.74 7.67 13.08
N ASP A 67 -10.60 6.47 12.53
CA ASP A 67 -9.30 5.80 12.40
C ASP A 67 -8.34 6.65 11.58
N VAL A 68 -8.80 7.15 10.41
CA VAL A 68 -8.01 8.04 9.54
C VAL A 68 -7.52 9.29 10.28
N ASN A 69 -8.38 9.92 11.07
CA ASN A 69 -8.04 11.11 11.85
C ASN A 69 -7.11 10.82 13.03
N SER A 70 -7.04 9.56 13.48
CA SER A 70 -6.16 9.13 14.57
C SER A 70 -4.76 8.73 14.12
N ILE A 71 -4.52 8.58 12.81
CA ILE A 71 -3.21 8.20 12.27
C ILE A 71 -2.16 9.22 12.69
N GLN A 72 -1.12 8.71 13.35
CA GLN A 72 0.09 9.44 13.68
C GLN A 72 1.23 8.73 12.98
N HIS A 73 1.56 9.22 11.79
CA HIS A 73 2.58 8.59 10.99
C HIS A 73 3.98 9.03 11.42
N ASP A 74 4.96 8.16 11.25
CA ASP A 74 6.34 8.41 11.65
C ASP A 74 7.16 9.13 10.56
N ILE A 75 8.49 9.04 10.61
CA ILE A 75 9.40 9.69 9.65
C ILE A 75 9.47 8.97 8.29
N GLU A 76 9.09 7.69 8.22
CA GLU A 76 9.11 6.92 6.98
C GLU A 76 7.93 7.31 6.06
N VAL A 77 6.89 7.91 6.64
CA VAL A 77 5.71 8.39 5.92
C VAL A 77 5.73 9.91 5.79
N GLU A 78 5.78 10.43 4.56
CA GLU A 78 5.71 11.89 4.33
C GLU A 78 4.26 12.41 4.40
N TYR A 79 3.32 11.67 3.80
CA TYR A 79 1.89 11.99 3.80
C TYR A 79 1.05 10.78 3.34
N LEU A 80 -0.22 10.78 3.74
CA LEU A 80 -1.22 9.82 3.26
C LEU A 80 -2.06 10.40 2.14
N LEU A 81 -2.31 9.60 1.10
CA LEU A 81 -3.17 9.96 -0.03
C LEU A 81 -4.50 9.20 0.01
N LYS A 82 -5.60 9.95 -0.12
CA LYS A 82 -6.92 9.43 -0.46
C LYS A 82 -7.10 9.50 -1.97
N ILE A 83 -7.32 8.34 -2.59
CA ILE A 83 -7.40 8.18 -4.04
C ILE A 83 -8.78 7.61 -4.41
N ASN A 84 -9.35 8.06 -5.52
CA ASN A 84 -10.55 7.43 -6.07
C ASN A 84 -10.19 6.04 -6.63
N LEU A 85 -10.94 5.02 -6.21
CA LEU A 85 -10.64 3.64 -6.58
C LEU A 85 -10.77 3.35 -8.08
N GLU A 86 -11.69 4.02 -8.79
CA GLU A 86 -11.83 3.87 -10.24
C GLU A 86 -10.67 4.52 -11.00
N ASP A 87 -10.22 5.70 -10.56
CA ASP A 87 -9.05 6.35 -11.14
C ASP A 87 -7.78 5.51 -10.90
N PHE A 88 -7.63 4.96 -9.69
CA PHE A 88 -6.52 4.08 -9.36
C PHE A 88 -6.54 2.77 -10.17
N TYR A 89 -7.73 2.19 -10.38
CA TYR A 89 -7.89 1.02 -11.23
C TYR A 89 -7.45 1.31 -12.67
N ASN A 90 -7.93 2.40 -13.27
CA ASN A 90 -7.56 2.81 -14.62
C ASN A 90 -6.05 3.06 -14.75
N PHE A 91 -5.44 3.68 -13.74
CA PHE A 91 -3.99 3.85 -13.65
C PHE A 91 -3.24 2.51 -13.60
N CYS A 92 -3.70 1.57 -12.76
CA CYS A 92 -3.09 0.24 -12.61
C CYS A 92 -3.06 -0.54 -13.93
N ILE A 93 -4.15 -0.51 -14.70
CA ILE A 93 -4.29 -1.22 -15.98
C ILE A 93 -3.76 -0.45 -17.20
N ASN A 94 -3.06 0.67 -16.99
CA ASN A 94 -2.50 1.54 -18.03
C ASN A 94 -3.53 2.24 -18.94
N ASN A 95 -4.77 2.42 -18.47
CA ASN A 95 -5.75 3.27 -19.15
C ASN A 95 -5.54 4.77 -18.84
N ALA A 96 -4.74 5.09 -17.82
CA ALA A 96 -4.28 6.43 -17.48
C ALA A 96 -2.79 6.40 -17.15
N GLU A 97 -2.04 7.39 -17.64
CA GLU A 97 -0.58 7.50 -17.39
C GLU A 97 -0.26 7.99 -15.97
N ASN A 98 -1.18 8.76 -15.38
CA ASN A 98 -1.08 9.32 -14.04
C ASN A 98 -2.38 9.12 -13.27
N CYS A 99 -2.29 9.24 -11.95
CA CYS A 99 -3.43 9.21 -11.04
C CYS A 99 -3.34 10.39 -10.08
N LYS A 100 -4.49 10.79 -9.53
CA LYS A 100 -4.61 11.89 -8.58
C LYS A 100 -5.08 11.38 -7.23
N GLY A 101 -4.44 11.87 -6.19
CA GLY A 101 -4.87 11.69 -4.81
C GLY A 101 -4.92 13.02 -4.07
N TYR A 102 -5.58 13.03 -2.91
CA TYR A 102 -5.63 14.17 -2.02
C TYR A 102 -4.97 13.80 -0.71
N THR A 103 -4.10 14.66 -0.19
CA THR A 103 -3.53 14.44 1.14
C THR A 103 -4.64 14.41 2.19
N VAL A 104 -4.57 13.46 3.11
CA VAL A 104 -5.60 13.30 4.16
C VAL A 104 -5.71 14.54 5.06
N ILE A 105 -4.59 15.18 5.39
CA ILE A 105 -4.55 16.28 6.37
C ILE A 105 -4.83 17.65 5.72
N SER A 106 -4.26 17.92 4.54
CA SER A 106 -4.28 19.25 3.93
C SER A 106 -5.16 19.35 2.69
N GLU A 107 -5.81 18.26 2.29
CA GLU A 107 -6.63 18.14 1.07
C GLU A 107 -5.90 18.63 -0.21
N LYS A 108 -4.57 18.58 -0.19
CA LYS A 108 -3.73 19.01 -1.31
C LYS A 108 -3.78 17.93 -2.38
N GLU A 109 -4.10 18.32 -3.61
CA GLU A 109 -4.02 17.42 -4.76
C GLU A 109 -2.56 17.07 -5.07
N ILE A 110 -2.26 15.78 -5.15
CA ILE A 110 -1.00 15.22 -5.60
C ILE A 110 -1.29 14.39 -6.85
N THR A 111 -0.51 14.61 -7.92
CA THR A 111 -0.53 13.77 -9.12
C THR A 111 0.73 12.92 -9.12
N PHE A 112 0.59 11.62 -9.38
CA PHE A 112 1.70 10.68 -9.41
C PHE A 112 1.59 9.74 -10.61
N THR A 113 2.70 9.08 -10.92
CA THR A 113 2.91 8.13 -12.01
C THR A 113 3.55 6.86 -11.47
N LYS A 114 3.70 5.82 -12.30
CA LYS A 114 4.36 4.57 -11.87
C LYS A 114 5.84 4.76 -11.51
N SER A 115 6.50 5.83 -11.96
CA SER A 115 7.89 6.11 -11.57
C SER A 115 8.03 6.66 -10.15
N ASP A 116 6.92 7.04 -9.52
CA ASP A 116 6.90 7.47 -8.11
C ASP A 116 6.75 6.27 -7.15
N PHE A 117 6.63 5.05 -7.67
CA PHE A 117 6.60 3.80 -6.92
C PHE A 117 7.93 3.05 -7.04
N LEU A 118 8.11 2.03 -6.21
CA LEU A 118 9.12 1.00 -6.46
C LEU A 118 8.92 0.40 -7.87
N PRO A 119 10.01 -0.03 -8.54
CA PRO A 119 9.99 -0.51 -9.92
C PRO A 119 9.37 -1.92 -10.05
N TYR A 120 8.25 -2.17 -9.37
CA TYR A 120 7.48 -3.40 -9.44
C TYR A 120 6.89 -3.63 -10.82
N SER A 121 6.65 -4.91 -11.12
CA SER A 121 6.16 -5.35 -12.41
C SER A 121 4.78 -4.77 -12.76
N ASN A 122 4.46 -4.71 -14.06
CA ASN A 122 3.09 -4.39 -14.48
C ASN A 122 2.06 -5.39 -13.95
N ALA A 123 2.47 -6.65 -13.70
CA ALA A 123 1.59 -7.65 -13.12
C ALA A 123 1.18 -7.27 -11.69
N TYR A 124 2.09 -6.69 -10.90
CA TYR A 124 1.78 -6.15 -9.57
C TYR A 124 0.63 -5.15 -9.63
N PHE A 125 0.79 -4.08 -10.40
CA PHE A 125 -0.23 -3.04 -10.52
C PHE A 125 -1.56 -3.59 -11.03
N MET A 126 -1.56 -4.41 -12.09
CA MET A 126 -2.78 -4.97 -12.65
C MET A 126 -3.52 -5.88 -11.66
N CYS A 127 -2.80 -6.73 -10.92
CA CYS A 127 -3.41 -7.61 -9.91
C CYS A 127 -4.03 -6.79 -8.79
N ILE A 128 -3.30 -5.80 -8.27
CA ILE A 128 -3.78 -4.97 -7.17
C ILE A 128 -4.99 -4.14 -7.57
N GLY A 129 -4.91 -3.44 -8.71
CA GLY A 129 -6.02 -2.67 -9.23
C GLY A 129 -7.27 -3.52 -9.42
N ALA A 130 -7.15 -4.69 -10.05
CA ALA A 130 -8.29 -5.58 -10.30
C ALA A 130 -8.87 -6.13 -8.99
N LEU A 131 -8.03 -6.63 -8.08
CA LEU A 131 -8.48 -7.22 -6.82
C LEU A 131 -9.15 -6.20 -5.91
N LEU A 132 -8.69 -4.95 -5.90
CA LEU A 132 -9.32 -3.86 -5.14
C LEU A 132 -10.64 -3.41 -5.78
N TYR A 133 -10.67 -3.26 -7.11
CA TYR A 133 -11.83 -2.71 -7.82
C TYR A 133 -13.02 -3.66 -7.82
N TYR A 134 -12.79 -4.96 -8.01
CA TYR A 134 -13.84 -5.98 -8.10
C TYR A 134 -14.25 -6.59 -6.76
N ARG A 135 -13.60 -6.22 -5.64
CA ARG A 135 -14.00 -6.63 -4.29
C ARG A 135 -15.19 -5.85 -3.73
N LYS A 136 -15.67 -4.82 -4.45
CA LYS A 136 -16.84 -3.99 -4.07
C LYS A 136 -18.13 -4.81 -3.95
#